data_AF-A0A9P1FD82-F1
#
_entry.id   AF-A0A9P1FD82-F1
#
_cell.length_a   1.000
_cell.length_b   1.000
_cell.length_c   1.000
_cell.angle_alpha   90.00
_cell.angle_beta   90.00
_cell.angle_gamma   90.00
#
_symmetry.space_group_name_H-M   'P 1'
#
loop_
_entity.id
_entity.type
_entity.pdbx_description
1 polymer ?
#
loop_
_entity_poly.entity_id
_entity_poly.type
_entity_poly.pdbx_seq_one_letter_code
_entity_poly.pdbx_strand_id
1 'polypeptide(L)'
;MHLVLKSWRFSEQREQGNQIMQPGLSKELRNELVSFMEAQGRRGTLGRRSMMQVPARSVSEGNIWTIRTSSRQYHRARCQIGGVLVRSGSVQRREEALSLLSRLRQSMSASGNLEQRLVAAAEAFGSASFVVTLDARRWLGRALESPTFRSLHETLRWRREAEAAEAAGWQSIRALWMDWQRLARPLQFQHRRRSAEEVQRLARLGDVADRSRRLRKATSASLREARLQRSYGYAKRRAQRLLLRVMEPRRHHKRKAPEASSERRQRQRSSNLEPISWGIAVHRCH
;
A
#
# COMPACT_ATOMS: atom_id res chain seq x y z
N MET A 1 -7.14 13.07 33.86
CA MET A 1 -6.81 11.63 33.68
C MET A 1 -7.53 11.04 32.45
N HIS A 2 -7.17 11.43 31.22
CA HIS A 2 -7.89 10.96 30.01
C HIS A 2 -7.00 10.74 28.76
N LEU A 3 -5.71 10.42 28.94
CA LEU A 3 -4.76 10.27 27.83
C LEU A 3 -3.98 8.94 27.80
N VAL A 4 -4.35 7.94 28.60
CA VAL A 4 -3.62 6.64 28.64
C VAL A 4 -4.32 5.53 27.84
N LEU A 5 -5.63 5.65 27.53
CA LEU A 5 -6.40 4.58 26.87
C LEU A 5 -6.30 4.52 25.33
N LYS A 6 -5.66 5.49 24.67
CA LYS A 6 -5.46 5.46 23.20
C LYS A 6 -4.18 4.74 22.76
N SER A 7 -3.19 4.62 23.66
CA SER A 7 -1.91 3.93 23.38
C SER A 7 -2.08 2.41 23.31
N TRP A 8 -2.92 1.84 24.21
CA TRP A 8 -3.14 0.39 24.27
C TRP A 8 -3.88 -0.19 23.05
N ARG A 9 -4.86 0.53 22.47
CA ARG A 9 -5.59 0.04 21.28
C ARG A 9 -4.76 -0.01 19.99
N PHE A 10 -3.69 0.80 19.89
CA PHE A 10 -2.78 0.77 18.74
C PHE A 10 -1.72 -0.34 18.85
N SER A 11 -1.37 -0.73 20.08
CA SER A 11 -0.51 -1.88 20.39
C SER A 11 -1.20 -3.20 20.06
N GLU A 12 -2.44 -3.40 20.53
CA GLU A 12 -3.23 -4.60 20.26
C GLU A 12 -3.57 -4.78 18.77
N GLN A 13 -3.82 -3.70 18.02
CA GLN A 13 -4.03 -3.82 16.57
C GLN A 13 -2.76 -4.18 15.79
N ARG A 14 -1.57 -3.84 16.29
CA ARG A 14 -0.30 -4.30 15.72
C ARG A 14 -0.03 -5.77 16.06
N GLU A 15 -0.35 -6.20 17.26
CA GLU A 15 -0.22 -7.61 17.66
C GLU A 15 -1.26 -8.50 16.96
N GLN A 16 -2.51 -8.05 16.81
CA GLN A 16 -3.52 -8.74 16.00
C GLN A 16 -3.16 -8.70 14.50
N GLY A 17 -2.61 -7.60 14.00
CA GLY A 17 -2.07 -7.53 12.63
C GLY A 17 -0.89 -8.48 12.37
N ASN A 18 -0.09 -8.75 13.41
CA ASN A 18 0.99 -9.76 13.40
C ASN A 18 0.49 -11.19 13.61
N GLN A 19 -0.61 -11.41 14.35
CA GLN A 19 -1.26 -12.71 14.48
C GLN A 19 -2.05 -13.12 13.23
N ILE A 20 -2.52 -12.14 12.43
CA ILE A 20 -3.13 -12.40 11.10
C ILE A 20 -2.06 -12.76 10.04
N MET A 21 -0.76 -12.62 10.34
CA MET A 21 0.31 -13.22 9.53
C MET A 21 0.52 -14.68 9.92
N GLN A 22 -0.39 -15.53 9.43
CA GLN A 22 -0.32 -17.00 9.34
C GLN A 22 0.04 -17.76 10.64
N PRO A 23 -0.91 -18.44 11.30
CA PRO A 23 -0.55 -19.48 12.27
C PRO A 23 0.24 -20.57 11.55
N GLY A 24 1.49 -20.83 11.98
CA GLY A 24 2.35 -21.90 11.44
C GLY A 24 3.66 -21.47 10.76
N LEU A 25 3.93 -20.18 10.55
CA LEU A 25 5.26 -19.74 10.08
C LEU A 25 6.23 -19.63 11.27
N SER A 26 7.39 -20.29 11.17
CA SER A 26 8.47 -20.13 12.16
C SER A 26 8.88 -18.64 12.28
N LYS A 27 9.35 -18.24 13.46
CA LYS A 27 9.83 -16.86 13.72
C LYS A 27 10.95 -16.48 12.73
N GLU A 28 11.79 -17.45 12.38
CA GLU A 28 12.86 -17.33 11.39
C GLU A 28 12.32 -17.00 9.99
N LEU A 29 11.34 -17.76 9.48
CA LEU A 29 10.74 -17.50 8.17
C LEU A 29 10.03 -16.15 8.10
N ARG A 30 9.44 -15.69 9.20
CA ARG A 30 8.84 -14.34 9.29
C ARG A 30 9.90 -13.25 9.19
N ASN A 31 10.99 -13.38 9.93
CA ASN A 31 12.11 -12.43 9.86
C ASN A 31 12.74 -12.42 8.47
N GLU A 32 12.94 -13.59 7.86
CA GLU A 32 13.43 -13.71 6.49
C GLU A 32 12.50 -13.09 5.46
N LEU A 33 11.18 -13.27 5.61
CA LEU A 33 10.20 -12.64 4.74
C LEU A 33 10.25 -11.12 4.85
N VAL A 34 10.36 -10.59 6.06
CA VAL A 34 10.53 -9.15 6.30
C VAL A 34 11.82 -8.65 5.66
N SER A 35 12.96 -9.29 5.93
CA SER A 35 14.24 -8.95 5.30
C SER A 35 14.21 -9.08 3.78
N PHE A 36 13.50 -10.06 3.23
CA PHE A 36 13.28 -10.21 1.79
C PHE A 36 12.40 -9.08 1.24
N MET A 37 11.34 -8.71 1.95
CA MET A 37 10.52 -7.57 1.55
C MET A 37 11.32 -6.27 1.58
N GLU A 38 12.15 -6.07 2.60
CA GLU A 38 13.00 -4.89 2.77
C GLU A 38 14.18 -4.84 1.79
N ALA A 39 14.92 -5.92 1.57
CA ALA A 39 16.05 -5.96 0.65
C ALA A 39 15.62 -5.66 -0.79
N GLN A 40 14.44 -6.13 -1.16
CA GLN A 40 13.83 -5.80 -2.45
C GLN A 40 13.22 -4.38 -2.45
N GLY A 41 12.79 -3.85 -1.29
CA GLY A 41 12.36 -2.46 -1.12
C GLY A 41 13.51 -1.44 -1.19
N ARG A 42 14.69 -1.77 -0.65
CA ARG A 42 15.89 -0.91 -0.69
C ARG A 42 16.52 -0.82 -2.08
N ARG A 43 16.29 -1.81 -2.96
CA ARG A 43 16.65 -1.72 -4.39
C ARG A 43 15.83 -0.67 -5.14
N GLY A 44 14.71 -0.23 -4.56
CA GLY A 44 13.93 0.91 -5.03
C GLY A 44 13.77 1.95 -3.92
N THR A 45 14.82 2.72 -3.61
CA THR A 45 14.65 4.08 -3.06
C THR A 45 14.09 5.01 -4.14
N LEU A 46 12.96 4.60 -4.72
CA LEU A 46 11.99 5.49 -5.32
C LEU A 46 11.33 6.19 -4.15
N GLY A 47 11.54 7.51 -4.08
CA GLY A 47 10.89 8.36 -3.10
C GLY A 47 9.43 7.99 -2.98
N ARG A 48 8.95 8.02 -1.73
CA ARG A 48 7.58 7.79 -1.28
C ARG A 48 6.64 8.87 -1.84
N ARG A 49 6.61 9.08 -3.15
CA ARG A 49 5.61 9.87 -3.85
C ARG A 49 4.44 8.94 -4.15
N SER A 50 3.25 9.41 -3.78
CA SER A 50 1.96 8.84 -4.10
C SER A 50 2.02 8.12 -5.46
N MET A 51 2.06 6.79 -5.43
CA MET A 51 1.92 5.97 -6.62
C MET A 51 0.46 6.09 -7.07
N MET A 52 0.13 7.21 -7.73
CA MET A 52 -0.90 7.14 -8.76
C MET A 52 -0.50 5.98 -9.67
N GLN A 53 -1.47 5.10 -9.94
CA GLN A 53 -1.31 3.97 -10.83
C GLN A 53 -0.96 4.48 -12.21
N VAL A 54 0.32 4.75 -12.46
CA VAL A 54 0.85 4.92 -13.80
C VAL A 54 0.73 3.52 -14.42
N PRO A 55 -0.17 3.32 -15.40
CA PRO A 55 -0.34 2.01 -16.00
C PRO A 55 1.02 1.57 -16.54
N ALA A 56 1.37 0.29 -16.38
CA ALA A 56 2.66 -0.26 -16.84
C ALA A 56 2.96 0.01 -18.33
N ARG A 57 1.93 0.45 -19.09
CA ARG A 57 1.93 0.75 -20.52
C ARG A 57 2.09 2.23 -20.88
N SER A 58 2.12 3.16 -19.93
CA SER A 58 2.33 4.58 -20.24
C SER A 58 3.82 4.92 -20.35
N VAL A 59 4.14 5.85 -21.27
CA VAL A 59 5.45 6.49 -21.34
C VAL A 59 5.54 7.49 -20.18
N SER A 60 6.59 7.39 -19.36
CA SER A 60 6.88 8.43 -18.36
C SER A 60 7.71 9.54 -18.99
N GLU A 61 7.45 10.78 -18.59
CA GLU A 61 8.13 12.00 -19.08
C GLU A 61 9.65 12.05 -18.83
N GLY A 62 10.19 11.01 -18.18
CA GLY A 62 11.57 10.90 -17.77
C GLY A 62 11.88 11.68 -16.50
N ASN A 63 12.91 11.23 -15.79
CA ASN A 63 13.42 11.87 -14.59
C ASN A 63 14.96 11.84 -14.57
N ILE A 64 15.56 12.74 -13.80
CA ILE A 64 17.01 12.74 -13.56
C ILE A 64 17.31 12.04 -12.23
N TRP A 65 18.18 11.03 -12.26
CA TRP A 65 18.86 10.54 -11.07
C TRP A 65 20.08 11.39 -10.78
N THR A 66 20.25 11.79 -9.53
CA THR A 66 21.56 12.19 -9.00
C THR A 66 22.10 11.10 -8.10
N ILE A 67 23.31 10.63 -8.40
CA ILE A 67 24.07 9.68 -7.58
C ILE A 67 25.20 10.50 -6.93
N ARG A 68 25.19 10.58 -5.60
CA ARG A 68 26.24 11.22 -4.82
C ARG A 68 27.13 10.15 -4.22
N THR A 69 28.43 10.28 -4.48
CA THR A 69 29.49 9.51 -3.83
C THR A 69 30.31 10.46 -2.95
N SER A 70 31.18 9.93 -2.09
CA SER A 70 32.02 10.75 -1.21
C SER A 70 32.91 11.75 -1.97
N SER A 71 33.32 11.40 -3.19
CA SER A 71 34.25 12.21 -4.00
C SER A 71 33.59 12.91 -5.19
N ARG A 72 32.44 12.43 -5.68
CA ARG A 72 31.85 12.90 -6.94
C ARG A 72 30.33 12.83 -6.96
N GLN A 73 29.73 13.72 -7.74
CA GLN A 73 28.31 13.69 -8.07
C GLN A 73 28.15 13.36 -9.56
N TYR A 74 27.27 12.41 -9.86
CA TYR A 74 26.93 12.03 -11.22
C TYR A 74 25.42 12.11 -11.43
N HIS A 75 25.01 12.42 -12.65
CA HIS A 75 23.63 12.50 -13.08
C HIS A 75 23.33 11.47 -14.16
N ARG A 76 22.10 10.95 -14.19
CA ARG A 76 21.60 10.06 -15.25
C ARG A 76 20.19 10.45 -15.63
N ALA A 77 19.92 10.57 -16.93
CA ALA A 77 18.57 10.64 -17.45
C ALA A 77 17.97 9.23 -17.51
N ARG A 78 16.69 9.10 -17.19
CA ARG A 78 15.98 7.82 -17.30
C ARG A 78 14.51 8.04 -17.63
N CYS A 79 13.94 7.13 -18.40
CA CYS A 79 12.54 7.12 -18.78
C CYS A 79 11.99 5.69 -18.74
N GLN A 80 10.67 5.58 -18.52
CA GLN A 80 9.98 4.30 -18.56
C GLN A 80 9.10 4.27 -19.80
N ILE A 81 9.28 3.25 -20.63
CA ILE A 81 8.61 3.09 -21.92
C ILE A 81 8.04 1.67 -21.96
N GLY A 82 6.71 1.54 -21.83
CA GLY A 82 6.02 0.25 -21.96
C GLY A 82 6.60 -0.88 -21.10
N GLY A 83 6.88 -0.61 -19.83
CA GLY A 83 7.48 -1.60 -18.91
C GLY A 83 9.01 -1.73 -19.01
N VAL A 84 9.69 -0.98 -19.87
CA VAL A 84 11.16 -0.94 -19.95
C VAL A 84 11.67 0.39 -19.40
N LEU A 85 12.56 0.33 -18.41
CA LEU A 85 13.29 1.47 -17.89
C LEU A 85 14.57 1.66 -18.70
N VAL A 86 14.64 2.73 -19.47
CA VAL A 86 15.82 3.15 -20.24
C VAL A 86 16.62 4.14 -19.41
N ARG A 87 17.93 3.95 -19.32
CA ARG A 87 18.85 4.79 -18.54
C ARG A 87 19.99 5.24 -19.43
N SER A 88 20.30 6.53 -19.41
CA SER A 88 21.52 7.06 -20.04
C SER A 88 22.78 6.63 -19.29
N GLY A 89 23.93 6.82 -19.93
CA GLY A 89 25.23 6.86 -19.25
C GLY A 89 25.27 7.91 -18.12
N SER A 90 26.22 7.73 -17.19
CA SER A 90 26.50 8.74 -16.15
C SER A 90 27.17 9.96 -16.73
N VAL A 91 26.67 11.15 -16.43
CA VAL A 91 27.28 12.44 -16.75
C VAL A 91 27.63 13.20 -15.47
N GLN A 92 28.64 14.08 -15.50
CA GLN A 92 29.03 14.85 -14.30
C GLN A 92 28.15 16.07 -14.09
N ARG A 93 27.71 16.72 -15.17
CA ARG A 93 26.90 17.94 -15.10
C ARG A 93 25.41 17.63 -15.19
N ARG A 94 24.61 18.32 -14.39
CA ARG A 94 23.14 18.18 -14.41
C ARG A 94 22.54 18.66 -15.72
N GLU A 95 23.09 19.72 -16.30
CA GLU A 95 22.64 20.32 -17.56
C GLU A 95 22.76 19.35 -18.74
N GLU A 96 23.84 18.57 -18.80
CA GLU A 96 24.01 17.51 -19.81
C GLU A 96 22.92 16.43 -19.68
N ALA A 97 22.56 16.04 -18.45
CA ALA A 97 21.47 15.10 -18.21
C ALA A 97 20.09 15.69 -18.61
N LEU A 98 19.89 16.99 -18.42
CA LEU A 98 18.68 17.69 -18.89
C LEU A 98 18.63 17.73 -20.41
N SER A 99 19.74 18.04 -21.08
CA SER A 99 19.84 18.03 -22.55
C SER A 99 19.53 16.65 -23.14
N LEU A 100 20.08 15.58 -22.55
CA LEU A 100 19.76 14.20 -22.92
C LEU A 100 18.26 13.90 -22.79
N LEU A 101 17.64 14.36 -21.71
CA LEU A 101 16.22 14.14 -21.44
C LEU A 101 15.32 14.97 -22.39
N SER A 102 15.73 16.18 -22.76
CA SER A 102 15.04 16.99 -23.78
C SER A 102 15.11 16.35 -25.17
N ARG A 103 16.29 15.85 -25.58
CA ARG A 103 16.46 15.10 -26.84
C ARG A 103 15.60 13.84 -26.88
N LEU A 104 15.56 13.09 -25.77
CA LEU A 104 14.68 11.95 -25.61
C LEU A 104 13.22 12.36 -25.84
N ARG A 105 12.73 13.40 -25.17
CA ARG A 105 11.33 13.85 -25.31
C ARG A 105 10.97 14.20 -26.74
N GLN A 106 11.86 14.88 -27.46
CA GLN A 106 11.67 15.22 -28.87
C GLN A 106 11.58 13.96 -29.74
N SER A 107 12.50 13.01 -29.58
CA SER A 107 12.50 11.75 -30.35
C SER A 107 11.28 10.85 -30.07
N MET A 108 10.78 10.88 -28.83
CA MET A 108 9.63 10.08 -28.40
C MET A 108 8.30 10.57 -28.97
N SER A 109 8.16 11.87 -29.22
CA SER A 109 6.95 12.47 -29.82
C SER A 109 6.72 12.01 -31.27
N ALA A 110 7.76 11.57 -31.97
CA ALA A 110 7.70 11.16 -33.37
C ALA A 110 7.41 9.66 -33.58
N SER A 111 7.47 8.83 -32.53
CA SER A 111 7.52 7.37 -32.64
C SER A 111 6.22 6.68 -32.19
N GLY A 112 5.65 5.82 -33.05
CA GLY A 112 4.38 5.12 -32.80
C GLY A 112 4.52 3.86 -31.95
N ASN A 113 5.33 2.90 -32.39
CA ASN A 113 5.43 1.58 -31.76
C ASN A 113 6.44 1.54 -30.60
N LEU A 114 6.27 0.59 -29.67
CA LEU A 114 7.17 0.42 -28.51
C LEU A 114 8.63 0.23 -28.92
N GLU A 115 8.88 -0.60 -29.93
CA GLU A 115 10.22 -0.89 -30.42
C GLU A 115 10.88 0.37 -31.01
N GLN A 116 10.14 1.10 -31.85
CA GLN A 116 10.60 2.38 -32.41
C GLN A 116 10.92 3.40 -31.32
N ARG A 117 10.08 3.48 -30.28
CA ARG A 117 10.33 4.34 -29.11
C ARG A 117 11.59 3.94 -28.34
N LEU A 118 11.86 2.65 -28.21
CA LEU A 118 13.08 2.17 -27.54
C LEU A 118 14.34 2.39 -28.39
N VAL A 119 14.25 2.25 -29.71
CA VAL A 119 15.33 2.63 -30.65
C VAL A 119 15.62 4.12 -30.54
N ALA A 120 14.58 4.96 -30.69
CA ALA A 120 14.69 6.42 -30.57
C ALA A 120 15.29 6.83 -29.22
N ALA A 121 14.89 6.18 -28.12
CA ALA A 121 15.45 6.42 -26.81
C ALA A 121 16.93 6.01 -26.68
N ALA A 122 17.32 4.90 -27.31
CA ALA A 122 18.71 4.46 -27.34
C ALA A 122 19.59 5.45 -28.11
N GLU A 123 19.12 5.89 -29.28
CA GLU A 123 19.79 6.87 -30.14
C GLU A 123 19.91 8.24 -29.45
N ALA A 124 18.83 8.73 -28.85
CA ALA A 124 18.83 10.01 -28.13
C ALA A 124 19.84 10.05 -26.97
N PHE A 125 20.07 8.91 -26.32
CA PHE A 125 21.05 8.79 -25.24
C PHE A 125 22.47 8.44 -25.71
N GLY A 126 22.64 7.92 -26.92
CA GLY A 126 23.91 7.42 -27.47
C GLY A 126 24.39 6.13 -26.79
N SER A 127 24.59 6.16 -25.47
CA SER A 127 24.86 4.97 -24.65
C SER A 127 23.72 4.75 -23.65
N ALA A 128 22.81 3.86 -24.03
CA ALA A 128 21.66 3.48 -23.22
C ALA A 128 21.85 2.11 -22.55
N SER A 129 21.21 1.96 -21.40
CA SER A 129 21.06 0.68 -20.72
C SER A 129 19.61 0.46 -20.36
N PHE A 130 19.17 -0.79 -20.42
CA PHE A 130 17.76 -1.16 -20.34
C PHE A 130 17.51 -2.06 -19.14
N VAL A 131 16.38 -1.87 -18.47
CA VAL A 131 15.91 -2.73 -17.39
C VAL A 131 14.43 -3.02 -17.64
N VAL A 132 14.09 -4.29 -17.83
CA VAL A 132 12.70 -4.73 -17.98
C VAL A 132 12.06 -4.79 -16.60
N THR A 133 10.87 -4.21 -16.49
CA THR A 133 10.07 -4.17 -15.28
C THR A 133 8.90 -5.14 -15.45
N LEU A 134 8.79 -6.06 -14.50
CA LEU A 134 7.70 -7.05 -14.40
C LEU A 134 6.73 -6.60 -13.31
N ASP A 135 5.47 -6.37 -13.65
CA ASP A 135 4.46 -5.95 -12.69
C ASP A 135 3.96 -7.11 -11.84
N ALA A 136 4.71 -7.41 -10.78
CA ALA A 136 4.29 -8.38 -9.78
C ALA A 136 3.40 -7.77 -8.68
N ARG A 137 2.89 -6.53 -8.83
CA ARG A 137 2.18 -5.82 -7.74
C ARG A 137 0.93 -6.53 -7.28
N ARG A 138 0.25 -7.26 -8.17
CA ARG A 138 -0.93 -8.05 -7.82
C ARG A 138 -0.61 -9.12 -6.77
N TRP A 139 0.56 -9.75 -6.85
CA TRP A 139 0.95 -10.89 -6.02
C TRP A 139 1.89 -10.50 -4.87
N LEU A 140 2.95 -9.74 -5.17
CA LEU A 140 3.97 -9.33 -4.21
C LEU A 140 3.80 -7.89 -3.69
N GLY A 141 2.89 -7.12 -4.25
CA GLY A 141 2.72 -5.70 -3.90
C GLY A 141 3.79 -4.76 -4.46
N ARG A 142 4.66 -5.24 -5.35
CA ARG A 142 5.74 -4.46 -5.99
C ARG A 142 6.02 -4.92 -7.41
N ALA A 143 6.70 -4.07 -8.18
CA ALA A 143 7.30 -4.47 -9.45
C ALA A 143 8.67 -5.14 -9.21
N LEU A 144 9.09 -6.01 -10.12
CA LEU A 144 10.39 -6.67 -10.13
C LEU A 144 11.20 -6.16 -11.32
N GLU A 145 12.50 -5.96 -11.11
CA GLU A 145 13.41 -5.47 -12.15
C GLU A 145 14.35 -6.58 -12.62
N SER A 146 14.51 -6.67 -13.94
CA SER A 146 15.51 -7.51 -14.58
C SER A 146 16.94 -7.01 -14.31
N PRO A 147 17.97 -7.79 -14.67
CA PRO A 147 19.32 -7.26 -14.85
C PRO A 147 19.35 -6.13 -15.89
N THR A 148 20.45 -5.38 -15.86
CA THR A 148 20.69 -4.32 -16.84
C THR A 148 21.20 -4.91 -18.15
N PHE A 149 20.50 -4.66 -19.25
CA PHE A 149 20.88 -5.06 -20.59
C PHE A 149 21.47 -3.88 -21.37
N ARG A 150 22.37 -4.17 -22.32
CA ARG A 150 22.88 -3.19 -23.29
C ARG A 150 22.35 -3.44 -24.70
N SER A 151 21.89 -4.66 -24.98
CA SER A 151 21.29 -5.02 -26.27
C SER A 151 19.80 -4.71 -26.26
N LEU A 152 19.35 -3.94 -27.25
CA LEU A 152 17.94 -3.67 -27.47
C LEU A 152 17.17 -4.96 -27.81
N HIS A 153 17.73 -5.81 -28.66
CA HIS A 153 17.12 -7.08 -29.06
C HIS A 153 16.87 -7.99 -27.84
N GLU A 154 17.86 -8.11 -26.95
CA GLU A 154 17.73 -8.88 -25.72
C GLU A 154 16.64 -8.28 -24.79
N THR A 155 16.59 -6.95 -24.70
CA THR A 155 15.58 -6.25 -23.91
C THR A 155 14.17 -6.51 -24.42
N LEU A 156 13.96 -6.44 -25.74
CA LEU A 156 12.66 -6.70 -26.36
C LEU A 156 12.21 -8.14 -26.15
N ARG A 157 13.14 -9.11 -26.29
CA ARG A 157 12.86 -10.51 -25.96
C ARG A 157 12.39 -10.66 -24.52
N TRP A 158 13.15 -10.17 -23.55
CA TRP A 158 12.77 -10.25 -22.13
C TRP A 158 11.48 -9.51 -21.81
N ARG A 159 11.18 -8.42 -22.54
CA ARG A 159 9.93 -7.69 -22.38
C ARG A 159 8.73 -8.52 -22.82
N ARG A 160 8.81 -9.20 -23.96
CA ARG A 160 7.76 -10.10 -24.46
C ARG A 160 7.55 -11.29 -23.50
N GLU A 161 8.63 -11.88 -23.01
CA GLU A 161 8.57 -12.94 -21.99
C GLU A 161 7.91 -12.45 -20.69
N ALA A 162 8.24 -11.23 -20.24
CA ALA A 162 7.59 -10.60 -19.09
C ALA A 162 6.09 -10.37 -19.29
N GLU A 163 5.69 -9.93 -20.48
CA GLU A 163 4.27 -9.76 -20.86
C GLU A 163 3.51 -11.09 -20.83
N ALA A 164 4.10 -12.15 -21.40
CA ALA A 164 3.52 -13.49 -21.38
C ALA A 164 3.41 -14.04 -19.94
N ALA A 165 4.43 -13.82 -19.12
CA ALA A 165 4.42 -14.22 -17.72
C ALA A 165 3.34 -13.48 -16.91
N GLU A 166 3.17 -12.17 -17.12
CA GLU A 166 2.12 -11.37 -16.49
C GLU A 166 0.72 -11.89 -16.82
N ALA A 167 0.49 -12.27 -18.07
CA ALA A 167 -0.77 -12.84 -18.54
C ALA A 167 -1.05 -14.22 -17.92
N ALA A 168 -0.02 -15.07 -17.81
CA ALA A 168 -0.14 -16.42 -17.25
C ALA A 168 -0.25 -16.43 -15.71
N GLY A 169 0.27 -15.41 -15.03
CA GLY A 169 0.13 -15.20 -13.59
C GLY A 169 1.36 -15.58 -12.76
N TRP A 170 1.16 -15.75 -11.44
CA TRP A 170 2.26 -15.79 -10.46
C TRP A 170 3.32 -16.86 -10.74
N GLN A 171 2.93 -18.07 -11.15
CA GLN A 171 3.90 -19.15 -11.36
C GLN A 171 4.87 -18.84 -12.50
N SER A 172 4.37 -18.25 -13.59
CA SER A 172 5.19 -17.83 -14.72
C SER A 172 6.06 -16.62 -14.37
N ILE A 173 5.51 -15.65 -13.63
CA ILE A 173 6.27 -14.51 -13.10
C ILE A 173 7.43 -14.99 -12.21
N ARG A 174 7.15 -15.95 -11.34
CA ARG A 174 8.13 -16.56 -10.44
C ARG A 174 9.22 -17.26 -11.25
N ALA A 175 8.87 -18.10 -12.23
CA ALA A 175 9.84 -18.78 -13.09
C ALA A 175 10.75 -17.78 -13.81
N LEU A 176 10.16 -16.77 -14.46
CA LEU A 176 10.90 -15.73 -15.17
C LEU A 176 11.82 -14.95 -14.23
N TRP A 177 11.33 -14.59 -13.04
CA TRP A 177 12.13 -13.88 -12.05
C TRP A 177 13.30 -14.73 -11.54
N MET A 178 13.13 -16.04 -11.40
CA MET A 178 14.20 -16.97 -11.04
C MET A 178 15.29 -16.98 -12.11
N ASP A 179 14.91 -17.00 -13.38
CA ASP A 179 15.86 -16.91 -14.49
C ASP A 179 16.61 -15.58 -14.47
N TRP A 180 15.91 -14.47 -14.20
CA TRP A 180 16.55 -13.16 -13.98
C TRP A 180 17.52 -13.11 -12.79
N GLN A 181 17.37 -13.97 -11.78
CA GLN A 181 18.33 -14.07 -10.68
C GLN A 181 19.57 -14.90 -11.03
N ARG A 182 19.47 -15.79 -12.02
CA ARG A 182 20.58 -16.64 -12.50
C ARG A 182 21.49 -15.92 -13.50
N LEU A 183 20.94 -14.92 -14.20
CA LEU A 183 21.72 -14.05 -15.09
C LEU A 183 22.82 -13.31 -14.32
N ALA A 184 24.01 -13.22 -14.92
CA ALA A 184 25.13 -12.51 -14.35
C ALA A 184 24.79 -11.02 -14.23
N ARG A 185 25.01 -10.44 -13.05
CA ARG A 185 24.80 -9.00 -12.81
C ARG A 185 26.16 -8.28 -12.87
N PRO A 186 26.24 -7.09 -13.48
CA PRO A 186 27.47 -6.31 -13.46
C PRO A 186 27.91 -6.03 -12.01
N LEU A 187 29.19 -6.27 -11.74
CA LEU A 187 29.85 -6.35 -10.42
C LEU A 187 29.78 -5.10 -9.53
N GLN A 188 29.19 -3.98 -9.97
CA GLN A 188 29.26 -2.70 -9.25
C GLN A 188 28.59 -2.68 -7.88
N PHE A 189 27.77 -3.68 -7.55
CA PHE A 189 27.30 -3.94 -6.19
C PHE A 189 27.36 -5.44 -5.94
N GLN A 190 28.38 -5.89 -5.20
CA GLN A 190 28.67 -7.27 -4.78
C GLN A 190 27.43 -8.20 -4.71
N HIS A 191 27.02 -8.73 -5.85
CA HIS A 191 26.07 -9.81 -5.92
C HIS A 191 26.74 -10.86 -6.79
N ARG A 192 27.39 -11.82 -6.12
CA ARG A 192 27.74 -13.11 -6.71
C ARG A 192 26.53 -13.61 -7.50
N ARG A 193 26.80 -14.33 -8.60
CA ARG A 193 25.78 -15.16 -9.24
C ARG A 193 25.12 -15.98 -8.13
N ARG A 194 23.82 -15.79 -7.92
CA ARG A 194 23.12 -16.42 -6.81
C ARG A 194 23.14 -17.92 -7.02
N SER A 195 23.43 -18.68 -5.96
CA SER A 195 23.37 -20.14 -6.06
C SER A 195 21.94 -20.57 -6.36
N ALA A 196 21.77 -21.75 -6.97
CA ALA A 196 20.44 -22.29 -7.26
C ALA A 196 19.57 -22.36 -5.99
N GLU A 197 20.18 -22.69 -4.84
CA GLU A 197 19.53 -22.76 -3.54
C GLU A 197 19.05 -21.39 -3.04
N GLU A 198 19.88 -20.34 -3.15
CA GLU A 198 19.48 -18.98 -2.76
C GLU A 198 18.28 -18.52 -3.60
N VAL A 199 18.31 -18.81 -4.90
CA VAL A 199 17.23 -18.48 -5.84
C VAL A 199 15.96 -19.23 -5.45
N GLN A 200 16.03 -20.53 -5.14
CA GLN A 200 14.88 -21.31 -4.66
C GLN A 200 14.32 -20.80 -3.32
N ARG A 201 15.17 -20.43 -2.36
CA ARG A 201 14.74 -19.85 -1.08
C ARG A 201 13.95 -18.56 -1.29
N LEU A 202 14.44 -17.67 -2.16
CA LEU A 202 13.75 -16.44 -2.53
C LEU A 202 12.40 -16.70 -3.22
N ALA A 203 12.32 -17.73 -4.07
CA ALA A 203 11.07 -18.18 -4.68
C ALA A 203 10.03 -18.60 -3.61
N ARG A 204 10.45 -19.41 -2.63
CA ARG A 204 9.58 -19.85 -1.52
C ARG A 204 9.06 -18.67 -0.71
N LEU A 205 9.90 -17.67 -0.45
CA LEU A 205 9.47 -16.43 0.23
C LEU A 205 8.43 -15.66 -0.60
N GLY A 206 8.59 -15.61 -1.92
CA GLY A 206 7.59 -15.07 -2.84
C GLY A 206 6.24 -15.80 -2.74
N ASP A 207 6.26 -17.13 -2.68
CA ASP A 207 5.06 -17.96 -2.54
C ASP A 207 4.34 -17.74 -1.19
N VAL A 208 5.10 -17.52 -0.11
CA VAL A 208 4.55 -17.15 1.19
C VAL A 208 3.92 -15.75 1.14
N ALA A 209 4.54 -14.79 0.46
CA ALA A 209 4.01 -13.44 0.30
C ALA A 209 2.69 -13.43 -0.48
N ASP A 210 2.61 -14.13 -1.61
CA ASP A 210 1.38 -14.23 -2.41
C ASP A 210 0.24 -14.88 -1.60
N ARG A 211 0.51 -16.02 -0.94
CA ARG A 211 -0.47 -16.70 -0.08
C ARG A 211 -0.99 -15.79 1.04
N SER A 212 -0.08 -15.10 1.73
CA SER A 212 -0.44 -14.14 2.79
C SER A 212 -1.36 -13.04 2.26
N ARG A 213 -1.09 -12.56 1.05
CA ARG A 213 -1.88 -11.50 0.42
C ARG A 213 -3.26 -11.98 0.00
N ARG A 214 -3.36 -13.18 -0.58
CA ARG A 214 -4.64 -13.81 -0.93
C ARG A 214 -5.51 -14.02 0.30
N LEU A 215 -4.93 -14.52 1.39
CA LEU A 215 -5.61 -14.69 2.67
C LEU A 215 -6.16 -13.36 3.20
N ARG A 216 -5.34 -12.31 3.24
CA ARG A 216 -5.79 -10.96 3.66
C ARG A 216 -6.90 -10.40 2.78
N LYS A 217 -6.85 -10.65 1.47
CA LYS A 217 -7.88 -10.20 0.54
C LYS A 217 -9.19 -10.96 0.79
N ALA A 218 -9.13 -12.27 1.00
CA ALA A 218 -10.29 -13.10 1.33
C ALA A 218 -10.92 -12.69 2.67
N THR A 219 -10.11 -12.49 3.72
CA THR A 219 -10.62 -12.04 5.03
C THR A 219 -11.23 -10.65 4.95
N SER A 220 -10.61 -9.72 4.22
CA SER A 220 -11.18 -8.38 4.01
C SER A 220 -12.50 -8.41 3.23
N ALA A 221 -12.63 -9.29 2.24
CA ALA A 221 -13.87 -9.47 1.49
C ALA A 221 -14.98 -10.03 2.38
N SER A 222 -14.69 -11.07 3.17
CA SER A 222 -15.62 -11.64 4.16
C SER A 222 -16.08 -10.60 5.20
N LEU A 223 -15.15 -9.80 5.74
CA LEU A 223 -15.49 -8.71 6.66
C LEU A 223 -16.37 -7.63 6.00
N ARG A 224 -16.13 -7.31 4.73
CA ARG A 224 -16.96 -6.36 3.98
C ARG A 224 -18.36 -6.91 3.74
N GLU A 225 -18.48 -8.18 3.38
CA GLU A 225 -19.75 -8.87 3.20
C GLU A 225 -20.54 -8.93 4.51
N ALA A 226 -19.91 -9.30 5.62
CA ALA A 226 -20.53 -9.30 6.94
C ALA A 226 -21.05 -7.90 7.34
N ARG A 227 -20.31 -6.82 7.00
CA ARG A 227 -20.78 -5.44 7.22
C ARG A 227 -21.99 -5.10 6.36
N LEU A 228 -21.99 -5.50 5.09
CA LEU A 228 -23.12 -5.30 4.19
C LEU A 228 -24.36 -6.05 4.66
N GLN A 229 -24.22 -7.30 5.08
CA GLN A 229 -25.32 -8.09 5.64
C GLN A 229 -25.92 -7.45 6.90
N ARG A 230 -25.08 -6.93 7.81
CA ARG A 230 -25.57 -6.19 9.01
C ARG A 230 -26.31 -4.91 8.62
N SER A 231 -25.77 -4.16 7.66
CA SER A 231 -26.40 -2.93 7.16
C SER A 231 -27.75 -3.23 6.51
N TYR A 232 -27.81 -4.24 5.65
CA TYR A 232 -29.05 -4.71 5.03
C TYR A 232 -30.08 -5.17 6.09
N GLY A 233 -29.67 -5.97 7.07
CA GLY A 233 -30.54 -6.40 8.16
C GLY A 233 -31.07 -5.23 9.00
N TYR A 234 -30.26 -4.20 9.24
CA TYR A 234 -30.72 -2.97 9.89
C TYR A 234 -31.72 -2.19 9.02
N ALA A 235 -31.42 -2.02 7.73
CA ALA A 235 -32.30 -1.35 6.78
C ALA A 235 -33.66 -2.06 6.67
N LYS A 236 -33.68 -3.40 6.58
CA LYS A 236 -34.89 -4.22 6.57
C LYS A 236 -35.73 -4.01 7.82
N ARG A 237 -35.13 -4.09 9.01
CA ARG A 237 -35.82 -3.83 10.29
C ARG A 237 -36.34 -2.40 10.41
N ARG A 238 -35.62 -1.43 9.86
CA ARG A 238 -36.08 -0.03 9.81
C ARG A 238 -37.27 0.14 8.87
N ALA A 239 -37.21 -0.47 7.68
CA ALA A 239 -38.32 -0.45 6.71
C ALA A 239 -39.58 -1.11 7.29
N GLN A 240 -39.45 -2.28 7.93
CA GLN A 240 -40.57 -2.94 8.61
C GLN A 240 -41.20 -2.05 9.70
N ARG A 241 -40.40 -1.37 10.52
CA ARG A 241 -40.92 -0.44 11.53
C ARG A 241 -41.61 0.78 10.92
N LEU A 242 -41.11 1.29 9.81
CA LEU A 242 -41.75 2.40 9.09
C LEU A 242 -43.08 1.96 8.47
N LEU A 243 -43.12 0.78 7.85
CA LEU A 243 -44.35 0.20 7.30
C LEU A 243 -45.40 -0.01 8.40
N LEU A 244 -45.03 -0.61 9.53
CA LEU A 244 -45.93 -0.77 10.68
C LEU A 244 -46.47 0.59 11.17
N ARG A 245 -45.63 1.62 11.24
CA ARG A 245 -46.06 2.99 11.63
C ARG A 245 -47.01 3.66 10.64
N VAL A 246 -46.92 3.30 9.35
CA VAL A 246 -47.81 3.82 8.30
C VAL A 246 -49.13 3.04 8.28
N MET A 247 -49.08 1.74 8.59
CA MET A 247 -50.25 0.85 8.60
C MET A 247 -51.05 0.89 9.90
N GLU A 248 -50.48 1.32 11.02
CA GLU A 248 -51.23 1.59 12.25
C GLU A 248 -51.93 2.95 12.15
N PRO A 249 -53.28 3.02 12.11
CA PRO A 249 -53.97 4.29 12.20
C PRO A 249 -53.61 4.95 13.54
N ARG A 250 -53.11 6.18 13.48
CA ARG A 250 -52.75 6.97 14.67
C ARG A 250 -53.90 6.92 15.67
N ARG A 251 -53.76 6.10 16.71
CA ARG A 251 -54.63 6.18 17.89
C ARG A 251 -54.30 7.51 18.53
N HIS A 252 -55.13 8.51 18.28
CA HIS A 252 -55.11 9.77 19.01
C HIS A 252 -55.27 9.43 20.49
N HIS A 253 -54.16 9.41 21.23
CA HIS A 253 -54.20 9.40 22.67
C HIS A 253 -54.93 10.67 23.11
N LYS A 254 -56.20 10.52 23.50
CA LYS A 254 -56.92 11.52 24.30
C LYS A 254 -55.99 11.88 25.46
N ARG A 255 -55.44 13.10 25.42
CA ARG A 255 -54.79 13.74 26.57
C ARG A 255 -55.79 13.68 27.72
N LYS A 256 -55.58 12.79 28.70
CA LYS A 256 -56.19 12.95 30.01
C LYS A 256 -55.53 14.18 30.65
N ALA A 257 -56.37 15.09 31.14
CA ALA A 257 -56.00 16.38 31.71
C ALA A 257 -55.02 16.24 32.89
N PRO A 258 -54.20 17.28 33.17
CA PRO A 258 -53.17 17.23 34.20
C PRO A 258 -53.74 17.59 35.58
N GLU A 259 -54.60 16.76 36.16
CA GLU A 259 -55.11 17.01 37.53
C GLU A 259 -54.34 16.25 38.63
N ALA A 260 -53.65 15.15 38.29
CA ALA A 260 -52.95 14.34 39.30
C ALA A 260 -51.57 14.90 39.76
N SER A 261 -51.11 16.02 39.18
CA SER A 261 -49.77 16.58 39.49
C SER A 261 -49.78 17.73 40.49
N SER A 262 -50.94 18.33 40.76
CA SER A 262 -51.09 19.42 41.74
C SER A 262 -51.18 18.87 43.18
N GLU A 263 -51.92 17.78 43.41
CA GLU A 263 -52.08 17.19 44.76
C GLU A 263 -50.76 16.63 45.32
N ARG A 264 -49.90 16.08 44.45
CA ARG A 264 -48.62 15.51 44.88
C ARG A 264 -47.59 16.58 45.30
N ARG A 265 -47.67 17.78 44.72
CA ARG A 265 -46.82 18.92 45.11
C ARG A 265 -47.29 19.61 46.39
N GLN A 266 -48.59 19.54 46.70
CA GLN A 266 -49.14 20.15 47.91
C GLN A 266 -48.85 19.32 49.16
N ARG A 267 -48.81 17.98 49.05
CA ARG A 267 -48.43 17.08 50.16
C ARG A 267 -46.93 17.10 50.52
N GLN A 268 -46.04 17.48 49.60
CA GLN A 268 -44.60 17.59 49.89
C GLN A 268 -44.18 18.91 50.55
N ARG A 269 -45.05 19.93 50.54
CA ARG A 269 -44.76 21.23 51.19
C ARG A 269 -45.15 21.26 52.67
N SER A 270 -46.05 20.38 53.12
CA SER A 270 -46.48 20.29 54.52
C SER A 270 -45.61 19.38 55.39
N SER A 271 -44.65 18.64 54.83
CA SER A 271 -43.77 17.73 55.58
C SER A 271 -42.37 18.28 55.90
N ASN A 272 -42.09 19.56 55.60
CA ASN A 272 -40.76 20.18 55.78
C ASN A 272 -40.74 21.37 56.77
N LEU A 273 -41.62 21.37 57.77
CA LEU A 273 -41.57 22.32 58.89
C LEU A 273 -41.30 21.56 60.19
N GLU A 274 -40.05 21.14 60.37
CA GLU A 274 -39.47 20.78 61.68
C GLU A 274 -38.33 21.78 61.96
N PRO A 275 -38.28 22.42 63.14
CA PRO A 275 -37.35 23.50 63.43
C PRO A 275 -35.96 22.95 63.77
N ILE A 276 -34.96 23.24 62.92
CA ILE A 276 -33.56 22.92 63.24
C ILE A 276 -33.07 23.91 64.31
N SER A 277 -32.85 23.39 65.51
CA SER A 277 -32.21 24.07 66.64
C SER A 277 -30.79 24.50 66.31
N TRP A 278 -30.45 25.75 66.61
CA TRP A 278 -29.12 26.35 66.45
C TRP A 278 -28.15 25.84 67.52
N GLY A 279 -27.18 25.00 67.13
CA GLY A 279 -26.00 24.70 67.93
C GLY A 279 -24.82 25.56 67.48
N ILE A 280 -24.58 26.69 68.14
CA ILE A 280 -23.43 27.57 67.92
C ILE A 280 -22.25 27.02 68.74
N ALA A 281 -21.20 26.53 68.09
CA ALA A 281 -19.92 26.22 68.73
C ALA A 281 -18.91 27.33 68.37
N VAL A 282 -18.56 28.15 69.36
CA VAL A 282 -17.54 29.20 69.26
C VAL A 282 -16.17 28.59 69.53
N HIS A 283 -15.31 28.53 68.50
CA HIS A 283 -13.88 28.29 68.67
C HIS A 283 -13.22 29.56 69.19
N ARG A 284 -12.59 29.48 70.36
CA ARG A 284 -11.73 30.53 70.94
C ARG A 284 -10.27 30.18 70.65
N CYS A 285 -9.58 31.07 69.95
CA CYS A 285 -8.12 31.07 69.86
C CYS A 285 -7.53 31.68 71.14
N HIS A 286 -6.56 31.00 71.73
CA HIS A 286 -5.33 31.58 72.28
C HIS A 286 -4.27 30.50 72.40
#